data_AF-A0A1A7X980-F1
#
_entry.id   AF-A0A1A7X980-F1
#
_cell.length_a   1.000
_cell.length_b   1.000
_cell.length_c   1.000
_cell.angle_alpha   90.00
_cell.angle_beta   90.00
_cell.angle_gamma   90.00
#
_symmetry.space_group_name_H-M   'P 1'
#
loop_
_entity.id
_entity.type
_entity.pdbx_description
1 polymer ?
#
loop_
_entity_poly.entity_id
_entity_poly.type
_entity_poly.pdbx_seq_one_letter_code
_entity_poly.pdbx_strand_id
1 'polypeptide(L)'
;MKELQALREERTQLQAELEKYRDCDPEVIEQIRKSNVVAKEAVSRWTDNVFAIKSWTKKKFSFDDGRINKAFGIPEDFDYMD
;
A
#
# COMPACT_ATOMS: atom_id res chain seq x y z
N MET A 1 23.11 44.80 16.28
CA MET A 1 23.63 43.72 15.41
C MET A 1 23.61 42.33 16.06
N LYS A 2 23.87 42.19 17.36
CA LYS A 2 23.87 40.87 18.06
C LYS A 2 22.48 40.20 18.11
N GLU A 3 21.40 40.95 18.35
CA GLU A 3 20.04 40.38 18.34
C GLU A 3 19.64 39.84 16.98
N LEU A 4 20.00 40.52 15.88
CA LEU A 4 19.68 40.05 14.53
C LEU A 4 20.39 38.72 14.20
N GLN A 5 21.60 38.52 14.73
CA GLN A 5 22.31 37.24 14.62
C GLN A 5 21.66 36.16 15.48
N ALA A 6 21.33 36.47 16.74
CA ALA A 6 20.65 35.54 17.63
C ALA A 6 19.30 35.07 17.06
N LEU A 7 18.47 35.99 16.56
CA LEU A 7 17.19 35.63 15.91
C LEU A 7 17.37 34.81 14.64
N ARG A 8 18.47 35.01 13.89
CA ARG A 8 18.77 34.20 12.70
C ARG A 8 19.22 32.79 13.09
N GLU A 9 20.02 32.65 14.14
CA GLU A 9 20.44 31.35 14.66
C GLU A 9 19.26 30.57 15.23
N GLU A 10 18.40 31.22 16.00
CA GLU A 10 17.17 30.64 16.54
C GLU A 10 16.22 30.19 15.42
N ARG A 11 16.00 31.03 14.40
CA ARG A 11 15.24 30.64 13.21
C ARG A 11 15.83 29.40 12.55
N THR A 12 17.15 29.34 12.41
CA THR A 12 17.82 28.21 11.74
C THR A 12 17.69 26.92 12.56
N GLN A 13 17.79 27.00 13.88
CA GLN A 13 17.55 25.87 14.78
C GLN A 13 16.09 25.38 14.72
N LEU A 14 15.12 26.30 14.83
CA LEU A 14 13.70 25.96 14.75
C LEU A 14 13.34 25.35 13.39
N GLN A 15 13.95 25.82 12.31
CA GLN A 15 13.72 25.31 10.96
C GLN A 15 14.32 23.91 10.78
N ALA A 16 15.50 23.64 11.35
CA ALA A 16 16.09 22.30 11.38
C ALA A 16 15.31 21.32 12.27
N GLU A 17 14.68 21.82 13.33
CA GLU A 17 13.80 21.03 14.19
C GLU A 17 12.48 20.68 13.49
N LEU A 18 11.85 21.65 12.81
CA LEU A 18 10.68 21.40 11.95
C LEU A 18 10.96 20.39 10.84
N GLU A 19 12.16 20.43 10.24
CA GLU A 19 12.56 19.51 9.18
C GLU A 19 12.66 18.05 9.68
N LYS A 20 12.98 17.83 10.96
CA LYS A 20 12.94 16.50 11.59
C LYS A 20 11.52 15.97 11.80
N TYR A 21 10.53 16.85 11.92
CA TYR A 21 9.12 16.48 12.07
C TYR A 21 8.36 16.45 10.75
N ARG A 22 9.00 16.78 9.62
CA ARG A 22 8.41 16.75 8.28
C ARG A 22 7.92 15.36 7.89
N ASP A 23 8.57 14.31 8.34
CA ASP A 23 8.14 12.92 8.10
C ASP A 23 6.93 12.51 8.97
N CYS A 24 6.61 13.31 9.98
CA CYS A 24 5.44 13.16 10.84
C CYS A 24 4.29 14.09 10.45
N ASP A 25 4.28 14.61 9.21
CA ASP A 25 3.18 15.43 8.72
C ASP A 25 1.88 14.59 8.73
N PRO A 26 0.91 14.92 9.61
CA PRO A 26 -0.31 14.14 9.76
C PRO A 26 -1.09 14.03 8.44
N GLU A 27 -0.97 15.04 7.57
CA GLU A 27 -1.65 15.06 6.28
C GLU A 27 -1.03 14.05 5.29
N VAL A 28 0.30 13.93 5.27
CA VAL A 28 1.01 12.95 4.45
C VAL A 28 0.73 11.52 4.93
N ILE A 29 0.74 11.31 6.25
CA ILE A 29 0.42 10.01 6.85
C ILE A 29 -1.02 9.61 6.53
N GLU A 30 -1.97 10.55 6.65
CA GLU A 30 -3.37 10.28 6.36
C GLU A 30 -3.60 9.99 4.86
N GLN A 31 -2.87 10.66 3.98
CA GLN A 31 -2.91 10.37 2.54
C GLN A 31 -2.39 8.96 2.23
N ILE A 32 -1.27 8.56 2.83
CA ILE A 32 -0.74 7.20 2.70
C ILE A 32 -1.75 6.18 3.24
N ARG A 33 -2.38 6.48 4.38
CA ARG A 33 -3.40 5.62 4.99
C ARG A 33 -4.59 5.41 4.05
N LYS A 34 -5.11 6.48 3.45
CA LYS A 34 -6.19 6.41 2.45
C LYS A 34 -5.79 5.57 1.24
N SER A 35 -4.59 5.80 0.70
CA SER A 35 -4.07 4.99 -0.41
C SER A 35 -3.94 3.51 -0.04
N ASN A 36 -3.53 3.19 1.18
CA ASN A 36 -3.43 1.82 1.67
C ASN A 36 -4.80 1.14 1.79
N VAL A 37 -5.85 1.86 2.21
CA VAL A 37 -7.22 1.31 2.23
C VAL A 37 -7.67 0.93 0.82
N VAL A 38 -7.48 1.83 -0.15
CA VAL A 38 -7.84 1.57 -1.56
C VAL A 38 -7.04 0.39 -2.12
N ALA A 39 -5.76 0.28 -1.77
CA ALA A 39 -4.91 -0.83 -2.17
C ALA A 39 -5.39 -2.16 -1.56
N LYS A 40 -5.75 -2.19 -0.26
CA LYS A 40 -6.31 -3.38 0.39
C LYS A 40 -7.61 -3.83 -0.28
N GLU A 41 -8.54 -2.91 -0.53
CA GLU A 41 -9.78 -3.24 -1.25
C GLU A 41 -9.53 -3.73 -2.68
N ALA A 42 -8.53 -3.16 -3.35
CA ALA A 42 -8.15 -3.59 -4.69
C ALA A 42 -7.62 -5.02 -4.68
N VAL A 43 -6.81 -5.40 -3.68
CA VAL A 43 -6.35 -6.77 -3.51
C VAL A 43 -7.54 -7.71 -3.38
N SER A 44 -8.49 -7.44 -2.48
CA SER A 44 -9.67 -8.30 -2.29
C SER A 44 -10.45 -8.46 -3.60
N ARG A 45 -10.66 -7.37 -4.35
CA ARG A 45 -11.32 -7.41 -5.67
C ARG A 45 -10.55 -8.25 -6.70
N TRP A 46 -9.23 -8.15 -6.73
CA TRP A 46 -8.43 -8.97 -7.64
C TRP A 46 -8.42 -10.45 -7.23
N THR A 47 -8.40 -10.74 -5.92
CA THR A 47 -8.57 -12.10 -5.38
C THR A 47 -9.91 -12.70 -5.79
N ASP A 48 -11.02 -11.95 -5.67
CA ASP A 48 -12.34 -12.39 -6.14
C ASP A 48 -12.33 -12.73 -7.63
N ASN A 49 -11.72 -11.87 -8.44
CA ASN A 49 -11.63 -12.07 -9.89
C ASN A 49 -10.85 -13.34 -10.24
N VAL A 50 -9.74 -13.61 -9.55
CA VAL A 50 -8.94 -14.84 -9.73
C VAL A 50 -9.79 -16.06 -9.39
N PHE A 51 -10.50 -16.06 -8.27
CA PHE A 51 -11.38 -17.16 -7.89
C PHE A 51 -12.56 -17.36 -8.85
N ALA A 52 -13.15 -16.28 -9.36
CA ALA A 52 -14.21 -16.32 -10.35
C ALA A 52 -13.73 -16.96 -11.67
N ILE A 53 -12.58 -16.54 -12.19
CA ILE A 53 -11.98 -17.10 -13.41
C ILE A 53 -11.62 -18.58 -13.22
N LYS A 54 -11.06 -18.93 -12.07
CA LYS A 54 -10.70 -20.31 -11.72
C LYS A 54 -11.94 -21.20 -11.69
N SER A 55 -13.01 -20.75 -11.02
CA SER A 55 -14.29 -21.45 -10.96
C SER A 55 -14.94 -21.61 -12.34
N TRP A 56 -14.95 -20.54 -13.15
CA TRP A 56 -15.49 -20.59 -14.52
C TRP A 56 -14.71 -21.54 -15.41
N THR A 57 -13.37 -21.51 -15.35
CA THR A 57 -12.49 -22.36 -16.16
C THR A 57 -12.68 -23.84 -15.80
N LYS A 58 -12.76 -24.14 -14.49
CA LYS A 58 -13.07 -25.48 -13.99
C LYS A 58 -14.42 -25.97 -14.51
N LYS A 59 -15.45 -25.13 -14.45
CA LYS A 59 -16.81 -25.49 -14.94
C LYS A 59 -16.87 -25.65 -16.45
N LYS A 60 -16.17 -24.81 -17.21
CA LYS A 60 -16.25 -24.77 -18.69
C LYS A 60 -15.41 -25.84 -19.36
N PHE A 61 -14.23 -26.13 -18.81
CA PHE A 61 -13.23 -27.01 -19.44
C PHE A 61 -12.93 -28.28 -18.63
N SER A 62 -13.56 -28.47 -17.47
CA SER A 62 -13.32 -29.60 -16.56
C SER A 62 -11.84 -29.77 -16.19
N PHE A 63 -11.11 -28.67 -16.10
CA PHE A 63 -9.71 -28.68 -15.68
C PHE A 63 -9.59 -28.88 -14.18
N ASP A 64 -8.54 -29.59 -13.79
CA ASP A 64 -8.14 -29.74 -12.40
C ASP A 64 -7.55 -28.42 -11.86
N ASP A 65 -7.78 -28.16 -10.57
CA ASP A 65 -7.32 -26.98 -9.86
C ASP A 65 -5.80 -26.78 -9.98
N GLY A 66 -5.02 -27.86 -9.86
CA GLY A 66 -3.55 -27.80 -9.94
C GLY A 66 -3.06 -27.42 -11.34
N ARG A 67 -3.78 -27.84 -12.39
CA ARG A 67 -3.47 -27.45 -13.77
C ARG A 67 -3.73 -25.96 -14.02
N ILE A 68 -4.85 -25.44 -13.49
CA ILE A 68 -5.20 -24.01 -13.60
C ILE A 68 -4.19 -23.18 -12.82
N ASN A 69 -3.91 -23.55 -11.56
CA ASN A 69 -2.95 -22.85 -10.73
C ASN A 69 -1.56 -22.79 -11.38
N LYS A 70 -1.06 -23.92 -11.90
CA LYS A 70 0.23 -23.97 -12.60
C LYS A 70 0.24 -23.13 -13.89
N ALA A 71 -0.86 -23.12 -14.65
CA ALA A 71 -0.94 -22.38 -15.91
C ALA A 71 -0.99 -20.86 -15.71
N PHE A 72 -1.66 -20.38 -14.66
CA PHE A 72 -1.79 -18.97 -14.33
C PHE A 72 -0.77 -18.50 -13.28
N GLY A 73 0.09 -19.39 -12.78
CA GLY A 73 1.07 -19.06 -11.74
C GLY A 73 0.45 -18.70 -10.39
N ILE A 74 -0.71 -19.28 -10.06
CA ILE A 74 -1.41 -19.03 -8.80
C ILE A 74 -0.77 -19.90 -7.70
N PRO A 75 -0.21 -19.31 -6.63
CA PRO A 75 0.31 -20.05 -5.49
C PRO A 75 -0.75 -20.92 -4.81
N GLU A 76 -0.33 -22.00 -4.13
CA GLU A 76 -1.27 -22.87 -3.39
C GLU A 76 -1.82 -22.18 -2.13
N ASP A 77 -1.08 -21.23 -1.58
CA ASP A 77 -1.42 -20.39 -0.43
C ASP A 77 -2.05 -19.05 -0.84
N PHE A 78 -2.49 -18.91 -2.10
CA PHE A 78 -3.16 -17.70 -2.57
C PHE A 78 -4.55 -17.56 -1.94
N ASP A 79 -4.69 -16.56 -1.07
CA ASP A 79 -5.94 -16.22 -0.40
C ASP A 79 -6.05 -14.69 -0.19
N TYR A 80 -7.13 -14.23 0.45
CA TYR A 80 -7.27 -12.84 0.84
C TYR A 80 -6.15 -12.40 1.80
N MET A 81 -5.71 -11.15 1.65
CA MET A 81 -4.86 -10.51 2.66
C MET A 81 -5.74 -9.97 3.79
N ASP A 82 -5.46 -10.37 5.03
CA ASP A 82 -6.04 -9.80 6.26
C ASP A 82 -5.65 -8.29 6.46
#